data_AF-A0A6A8C542-F1
#
_entry.id   AF-A0A6A8C542-F1
#
_cell.length_a   1.000
_cell.length_b   1.000
_cell.length_c   1.000
_cell.angle_alpha   90.00
_cell.angle_beta   90.00
_cell.angle_gamma   90.00
#
_symmetry.space_group_name_H-M   'P 1'
#
loop_
_entity.id
_entity.type
_entity.pdbx_description
1 polymer ?
#
loop_
_entity_poly.entity_id
_entity_poly.type
_entity_poly.pdbx_seq_one_letter_code
_entity_poly.pdbx_strand_id
1 'polypeptide(L)'
;MDVDLELKAFIEAMKKNGCPMWMFERDEDGNFEDMTMAHSWYAWQEKAKAQVLPTWISVDDEWPPTDIMVLICWADAPDVTPEQDYMTIDEDLNSVWANYHNDAPSHWMHFHSVPNVSGAANE
;
A
#
# COMPACT_ATOMS: atom_id res chain seq x y z
N MET A 1 0.39 -11.56 -1.43
CA MET A 1 1.79 -11.21 -1.13
C MET A 1 2.63 -12.44 -1.41
N ASP A 2 3.56 -12.36 -2.34
CA ASP A 2 4.44 -13.47 -2.70
C ASP A 2 5.61 -13.51 -1.72
N VAL A 3 5.58 -14.46 -0.79
CA VAL A 3 6.55 -14.53 0.32
C VAL A 3 7.97 -14.82 -0.19
N ASP A 4 8.08 -15.59 -1.28
CA ASP A 4 9.36 -15.90 -1.93
C ASP A 4 10.01 -14.68 -2.60
N LEU A 5 9.20 -13.82 -3.24
CA LEU A 5 9.67 -12.56 -3.82
C LEU A 5 10.16 -11.60 -2.73
N GLU A 6 9.40 -11.45 -1.66
CA GLU A 6 9.76 -10.60 -0.52
C GLU A 6 11.03 -11.11 0.19
N LEU A 7 11.17 -12.42 0.33
CA LEU A 7 12.36 -13.02 0.92
C LEU A 7 13.61 -12.74 0.09
N LYS A 8 13.50 -12.81 -1.26
CA LYS A 8 14.62 -12.44 -2.15
C LYS A 8 14.98 -10.96 -2.02
N ALA A 9 13.98 -10.08 -1.99
CA ALA A 9 14.20 -8.64 -1.83
C ALA A 9 14.84 -8.30 -0.48
N PHE A 10 14.38 -8.93 0.60
CA PHE A 10 14.95 -8.78 1.93
C PHE A 10 16.42 -9.25 1.98
N ILE A 11 16.72 -10.45 1.46
CA ILE A 11 18.09 -10.98 1.44
C ILE A 11 19.02 -10.06 0.63
N GLU A 12 18.57 -9.53 -0.51
CA GLU A 12 19.36 -8.59 -1.32
C GLU A 12 19.62 -7.28 -0.58
N ALA A 13 18.61 -6.72 0.09
CA ALA A 13 18.77 -5.52 0.91
C ALA A 13 19.78 -5.72 2.05
N MET A 14 19.71 -6.85 2.75
CA MET A 14 20.64 -7.18 3.83
C MET A 14 22.06 -7.42 3.31
N LYS A 15 22.22 -8.08 2.15
CA LYS A 15 23.53 -8.20 1.49
C LYS A 15 24.14 -6.85 1.15
N LYS A 16 23.33 -5.90 0.65
CA LYS A 16 23.78 -4.54 0.34
C LYS A 16 24.20 -3.76 1.59
N ASN A 17 23.55 -4.03 2.73
CA ASN A 17 23.93 -3.46 4.03
C ASN A 17 25.17 -4.11 4.64
N GLY A 18 25.78 -5.10 3.99
CA GLY A 18 26.99 -5.78 4.45
C GLY A 18 26.73 -6.86 5.49
N CYS A 19 25.50 -7.37 5.59
CA CYS A 19 25.21 -8.49 6.49
C CYS A 19 26.00 -9.74 6.06
N PRO A 20 26.72 -10.37 7.01
CA PRO A 20 27.54 -11.53 6.71
C PRO A 20 26.67 -12.75 6.36
N MET A 21 27.19 -13.61 5.48
CA MET A 21 26.40 -14.69 4.86
C MET A 21 25.83 -15.70 5.87
N TRP A 22 26.52 -15.93 6.99
CA TRP A 22 26.09 -16.84 8.05
C TRP A 22 24.79 -16.39 8.73
N MET A 23 24.45 -15.11 8.70
CA MET A 23 23.17 -14.62 9.25
C MET A 23 21.96 -15.00 8.40
N PHE A 24 22.15 -15.52 7.19
CA PHE A 24 21.06 -15.98 6.31
C PHE A 24 20.76 -17.48 6.43
N GLU A 25 21.42 -18.17 7.37
CA GLU A 25 21.13 -19.58 7.67
C GLU A 25 19.71 -19.70 8.24
N ARG A 26 18.99 -20.72 7.78
CA ARG A 26 17.60 -20.98 8.15
C ARG A 26 17.46 -22.39 8.70
N ASP A 27 16.58 -22.53 9.68
CA ASP A 27 16.23 -23.82 10.28
C ASP A 27 15.34 -24.67 9.33
N GLU A 28 15.01 -25.88 9.78
CA GLU A 28 14.15 -26.81 9.04
C GLU A 28 12.71 -26.28 8.86
N ASP A 29 12.29 -25.33 9.70
CA ASP A 29 11.00 -24.63 9.63
C ASP A 29 11.04 -23.40 8.70
N GLY A 30 12.22 -23.05 8.16
CA GLY A 30 12.42 -21.93 7.24
C GLY A 30 12.55 -20.56 7.90
N ASN A 31 12.73 -20.49 9.22
CA ASN A 31 13.03 -19.27 9.97
C ASN A 31 14.53 -19.02 10.00
N PHE A 32 14.94 -17.76 10.13
CA PHE A 32 16.35 -17.42 10.31
C PHE A 32 16.85 -17.89 11.68
N GLU A 33 17.99 -18.59 11.69
CA GLU A 33 18.61 -19.07 12.94
C GLU A 33 19.16 -17.91 13.78
N ASP A 34 19.64 -16.86 13.12
CA ASP A 34 20.07 -15.64 13.80
C ASP A 34 18.85 -14.79 14.22
N MET A 35 18.74 -14.50 15.52
CA MET A 35 17.63 -13.71 16.07
C MET A 35 17.55 -12.30 15.49
N THR A 36 18.69 -11.68 15.15
CA THR A 36 18.70 -10.34 14.55
C THR A 36 18.10 -10.37 13.16
N MET A 37 18.46 -11.39 12.38
CA MET A 37 17.88 -11.60 11.05
C MET A 37 16.39 -11.96 11.14
N ALA A 38 16.00 -12.81 12.09
CA ALA A 38 14.60 -13.17 12.32
C ALA A 38 13.74 -11.94 12.68
N HIS A 39 14.22 -11.08 13.60
CA HIS A 39 13.52 -9.83 13.92
C HIS A 39 13.46 -8.86 12.75
N SER A 40 14.55 -8.75 11.97
CA SER A 40 14.59 -7.88 10.78
C SER A 40 13.62 -8.37 9.69
N TRP A 41 13.52 -9.68 9.50
CA TRP A 41 12.56 -10.29 8.58
C TRP A 41 11.12 -10.06 9.04
N TYR A 42 10.83 -10.22 10.33
CA TYR A 42 9.51 -9.90 10.89
C TYR A 42 9.14 -8.43 10.64
N ALA A 43 10.05 -7.49 10.91
CA ALA A 43 9.83 -6.07 10.64
C ALA A 43 9.62 -5.77 9.14
N TRP A 44 10.33 -6.47 8.25
CA TRP A 44 10.13 -6.37 6.80
C TRP A 44 8.72 -6.85 6.42
N GLN A 45 8.29 -8.00 6.93
CA GLN A 45 6.96 -8.55 6.68
C GLN A 45 5.85 -7.62 7.18
N GLU A 46 5.99 -7.03 8.37
CA GLU A 46 5.01 -6.06 8.88
C GLU A 46 4.94 -4.81 8.00
N LYS A 47 6.08 -4.31 7.52
CA LYS A 47 6.11 -3.20 6.56
C LYS A 47 5.50 -3.59 5.20
N ALA A 48 5.80 -4.77 4.69
CA ALA A 48 5.20 -5.29 3.47
C ALA A 48 3.67 -5.46 3.62
N LYS A 49 3.21 -5.95 4.78
CA LYS A 49 1.77 -6.04 5.10
C LYS A 49 1.12 -4.67 5.16
N ALA A 50 1.79 -3.68 5.76
CA ALA A 50 1.31 -2.30 5.77
C ALA A 50 1.25 -1.68 4.37
N GLN A 51 2.13 -2.08 3.44
CA GLN A 51 2.07 -1.64 2.03
C GLN A 51 1.00 -2.38 1.21
N VAL A 52 0.59 -3.58 1.64
CA VAL A 52 -0.43 -4.39 0.94
C VAL A 52 -1.84 -4.09 1.42
N LEU A 53 -2.01 -3.53 2.62
CA LEU A 53 -3.32 -3.07 3.06
C LEU A 53 -3.63 -1.72 2.42
N PRO A 54 -4.73 -1.62 1.66
CA PRO A 54 -5.25 -0.32 1.25
C PRO A 54 -5.53 0.51 2.50
N THR A 55 -4.74 1.57 2.69
CA THR A 55 -4.95 2.47 3.83
C THR A 55 -6.08 3.41 3.45
N TRP A 56 -7.25 3.17 4.03
CA TRP A 56 -8.35 4.12 4.03
C TRP A 56 -7.94 5.31 4.90
N ILE A 57 -7.80 6.46 4.28
CA ILE A 57 -7.43 7.73 4.89
C ILE A 57 -8.74 8.49 5.14
N SER A 58 -8.96 8.95 6.38
CA SER A 58 -10.12 9.79 6.66
C SER A 58 -9.99 11.12 5.92
N VAL A 59 -11.07 11.62 5.33
CA VAL A 59 -11.09 12.95 4.70
C VAL A 59 -10.83 14.06 5.73
N ASP A 60 -11.15 13.82 7.01
CA ASP A 60 -10.83 14.74 8.11
C ASP A 60 -9.33 14.76 8.47
N ASP A 61 -8.61 13.65 8.26
CA ASP A 61 -7.18 13.56 8.56
C ASP A 61 -6.33 14.17 7.43
N GLU A 62 -6.62 13.78 6.19
CA GLU A 62 -5.88 14.24 5.01
C GLU A 62 -6.81 14.26 3.80
N TRP A 63 -6.70 15.30 2.97
CA TRP A 63 -7.49 15.44 1.75
C TRP A 63 -6.77 14.79 0.57
N PRO A 64 -7.49 14.13 -0.35
CA PRO A 64 -6.87 13.56 -1.52
C PRO A 64 -6.27 14.64 -2.43
N PRO A 65 -5.23 14.31 -3.20
CA PRO A 65 -4.71 15.23 -4.21
C PRO A 65 -5.76 15.56 -5.28
N THR A 66 -5.81 16.82 -5.69
CA THR A 66 -6.64 17.28 -6.81
C THR A 66 -6.24 16.57 -8.12
N ASP A 67 -7.22 16.30 -8.98
CA ASP A 67 -7.04 15.64 -10.29
C ASP A 67 -6.51 14.19 -10.23
N ILE A 68 -6.69 13.50 -9.10
CA ILE A 68 -6.37 12.07 -8.96
C ILE A 68 -7.63 11.26 -8.67
N MET A 69 -7.81 10.16 -9.40
CA MET A 69 -8.85 9.17 -9.14
C MET A 69 -8.54 8.41 -7.85
N VAL A 70 -9.46 8.45 -6.90
CA VAL A 70 -9.39 7.77 -5.61
C VAL A 70 -10.64 6.93 -5.40
N LEU A 71 -10.55 5.92 -4.53
CA LEU A 71 -11.72 5.21 -4.03
C LEU A 71 -12.25 5.94 -2.80
N ILE A 72 -13.56 6.09 -2.71
CA ILE A 72 -14.23 6.74 -1.59
C ILE A 72 -15.18 5.77 -0.90
N CYS A 73 -15.35 5.95 0.40
CA CYS A 73 -16.24 5.18 1.26
C CYS A 73 -17.02 6.13 2.18
N TRP A 74 -18.30 5.80 2.38
CA TRP A 74 -19.26 6.59 3.17
C TRP A 74 -19.38 5.98 4.57
N ALA A 75 -19.27 6.79 5.64
CA ALA A 75 -19.34 6.28 7.03
C ALA A 75 -20.67 5.62 7.37
N ASP A 76 -21.77 6.03 6.73
CA ASP A 76 -23.09 5.42 6.90
C ASP A 76 -23.18 4.00 6.30
N ALA A 77 -22.22 3.61 5.46
CA ALA A 77 -22.21 2.31 4.81
C ALA A 77 -20.79 1.81 4.48
N PRO A 78 -20.01 1.35 5.49
CA PRO A 78 -18.69 0.76 5.27
C PRO A 78 -18.73 -0.56 4.49
N ASP A 79 -19.90 -1.20 4.41
CA ASP A 79 -20.15 -2.42 3.62
C ASP A 79 -20.56 -2.13 2.16
N VAL A 80 -20.77 -0.86 1.78
CA VAL A 80 -21.05 -0.48 0.39
C VAL A 80 -19.75 -0.54 -0.42
N THR A 81 -19.86 -1.07 -1.64
CA THR A 81 -18.75 -1.12 -2.58
C THR A 81 -18.17 0.28 -2.77
N PRO A 82 -16.87 0.48 -2.55
CA PRO A 82 -16.27 1.81 -2.64
C PRO A 82 -16.41 2.37 -4.06
N GLU A 83 -16.78 3.64 -4.14
CA GLU A 83 -17.01 4.34 -5.40
C GLU A 83 -15.72 5.02 -5.87
N GLN A 84 -15.55 5.20 -7.18
CA GLN A 84 -14.43 5.96 -7.73
C GLN A 84 -14.83 7.43 -7.85
N ASP A 85 -14.03 8.31 -7.26
CA ASP A 85 -14.25 9.75 -7.36
C ASP A 85 -12.91 10.50 -7.45
N TYR A 86 -12.95 11.80 -7.72
CA TYR A 86 -11.77 12.66 -7.76
C TYR A 86 -12.11 14.07 -7.26
N MET A 87 -11.08 14.76 -6.78
CA MET A 87 -11.17 16.16 -6.37
C MET A 87 -10.99 17.05 -7.59
N THR A 88 -11.91 18.01 -7.79
CA THR A 88 -11.84 19.05 -8.81
C THR A 88 -11.86 20.43 -8.16
N ILE A 89 -11.59 21.47 -8.95
CA ILE A 89 -11.57 22.86 -8.49
C ILE A 89 -12.83 23.56 -9.02
N ASP A 90 -13.60 24.19 -8.14
CA ASP A 90 -14.77 24.99 -8.51
C ASP A 90 -14.39 26.39 -9.03
N GLU A 91 -15.40 27.18 -9.39
CA GLU A 91 -15.21 28.56 -9.89
C GLU A 91 -14.61 29.51 -8.83
N ASP A 92 -14.74 29.18 -7.55
CA ASP A 92 -14.21 29.91 -6.40
C ASP A 92 -12.81 29.42 -5.97
N LEU A 93 -12.19 28.52 -6.76
CA LEU A 93 -10.90 27.88 -6.51
C LEU A 93 -10.87 26.97 -5.27
N ASN A 94 -12.02 26.47 -4.83
CA ASN A 94 -12.10 25.50 -3.75
C ASN A 94 -12.01 24.07 -4.30
N SER A 95 -11.30 23.21 -3.58
CA SER A 95 -11.26 21.78 -3.86
C SER A 95 -12.57 21.13 -3.43
N VAL A 96 -13.32 20.61 -4.40
CA VAL A 96 -14.61 19.94 -4.20
C VAL A 96 -14.59 18.54 -4.82
N TRP A 97 -15.35 17.61 -4.29
CA TRP A 97 -15.50 16.28 -4.90
C TRP A 97 -16.32 16.40 -6.19
N ALA A 98 -15.89 15.72 -7.26
CA ALA A 98 -16.56 15.82 -8.55
C ALA A 98 -17.98 15.23 -8.53
N ASN A 99 -18.21 14.18 -7.74
CA ASN A 99 -19.55 13.59 -7.55
C ASN A 99 -20.25 14.06 -6.26
N TYR A 100 -19.86 15.22 -5.71
CA TYR A 100 -20.46 15.78 -4.49
C TYR A 100 -21.94 16.16 -4.70
N HIS A 101 -22.85 15.23 -4.43
CA HIS A 101 -24.28 15.49 -4.56
C HIS A 101 -24.95 15.97 -3.27
N ASN A 102 -24.37 15.71 -2.08
CA ASN A 102 -24.81 16.31 -0.80
C ASN A 102 -23.91 15.99 0.41
N ASP A 103 -23.25 14.83 0.44
CA ASP A 103 -22.42 14.40 1.57
C ASP A 103 -20.97 14.19 1.13
N ALA A 104 -20.03 14.52 2.02
CA ALA A 104 -18.63 14.20 1.81
C ALA A 104 -18.40 12.72 2.10
N PRO A 105 -17.55 12.03 1.31
CA PRO A 105 -17.10 10.71 1.70
C PRO A 105 -16.33 10.82 3.02
N SER A 106 -16.37 9.75 3.82
CA SER A 106 -15.72 9.75 5.13
C SER A 106 -14.28 9.29 5.05
N HIS A 107 -14.02 8.29 4.21
CA HIS A 107 -12.67 7.83 3.94
C HIS A 107 -12.42 7.77 2.45
N TRP A 108 -11.19 8.04 2.06
CA TRP A 108 -10.70 7.84 0.72
C TRP A 108 -9.48 6.94 0.73
N MET A 109 -9.14 6.40 -0.42
CA MET A 109 -8.00 5.53 -0.61
C MET A 109 -7.44 5.82 -1.99
N HIS A 110 -6.12 5.88 -2.12
CA HIS A 110 -5.50 5.92 -3.44
C HIS A 110 -6.02 4.74 -4.28
N PHE A 111 -6.50 5.04 -5.48
CA PHE A 111 -6.67 3.99 -6.47
C PHE A 111 -5.26 3.48 -6.81
N HIS A 112 -4.80 2.45 -6.10
CA HIS A 112 -3.74 1.62 -6.61
C HIS A 112 -4.33 1.04 -7.88
N SER A 113 -4.02 1.64 -9.03
CA SER A 113 -3.95 0.84 -10.24
C SER A 113 -3.23 -0.42 -9.78
N VAL A 114 -3.93 -1.56 -9.79
CA VAL A 114 -3.30 -2.88 -9.84
C VAL A 114 -2.00 -2.66 -10.59
N PRO A 115 -0.82 -2.98 -10.02
CA PRO A 115 0.42 -2.76 -10.74
C PRO A 115 0.13 -3.34 -12.10
N ASN A 116 0.11 -2.47 -13.12
CA ASN A 116 -0.16 -2.93 -14.45
C ASN A 116 0.95 -3.93 -14.64
N VAL A 117 0.61 -5.21 -14.62
CA VAL A 117 1.34 -6.20 -15.37
C VAL A 117 1.08 -5.80 -16.81
N SER A 118 1.70 -4.67 -17.20
CA SER A 118 2.37 -4.52 -18.46
C SER A 118 3.29 -5.71 -18.47
N GLY A 119 2.74 -6.83 -18.94
CA GLY A 119 3.52 -7.84 -19.61
C GLY A 119 4.29 -7.08 -20.65
N ALA A 120 5.51 -6.69 -20.28
CA ALA A 120 6.62 -6.61 -21.18
C ALA A 120 6.81 -8.01 -21.75
N ALA A 121 5.90 -8.42 -22.64
CA ALA A 121 6.23 -9.34 -23.70
C ALA A 121 6.82 -8.45 -24.79
N ASN A 122 8.15 -8.25 -24.69
CA ASN A 122 8.93 -7.95 -25.87
C ASN A 122 8.69 -9.09 -26.86
N GLU A 123 8.11 -8.78 -28.01
CA GLU A 123 8.38 -9.50 -29.27
C GLU A 123 9.17 -8.56 -30.19
#